data_AF-A0AA42HUT5-F1
#
_entry.id   AF-A0AA42HUT5-F1
#
_cell.length_a   1.000
_cell.length_b   1.000
_cell.length_c   1.000
_cell.angle_alpha   90.00
_cell.angle_beta   90.00
_cell.angle_gamma   90.00
#
_symmetry.space_group_name_H-M   'P 1'
#
loop_
_entity.id
_entity.type
_entity.pdbx_description
1 polymer ?
#
loop_
_entity_poly.entity_id
_entity_poly.type
_entity_poly.pdbx_seq_one_letter_code
_entity_poly.pdbx_strand_id
1 'polypeptide(L)'
;MSKPNRNPYNPNQKLHHSSFFNGYEVYTKRGPLIYQYLSGIEVCIDSALQDYSSVFVLRIDLKLPSDISVPQERLIERFIASLRSKVRSASKRSMDQGKRVHPTNIRYVWCKE
;
A
#
# COMPACT_ATOMS: atom_id res chain seq x y z
N MET A 1 -15.73 7.28 -29.23
CA MET A 1 -14.30 6.90 -29.09
C MET A 1 -14.18 5.88 -27.97
N SER A 2 -13.58 4.72 -28.21
CA SER A 2 -13.35 3.71 -27.15
C SER A 2 -12.31 4.22 -26.16
N LYS A 3 -12.56 4.07 -24.86
CA LYS A 3 -11.60 4.49 -23.83
C LYS A 3 -10.38 3.55 -23.84
N PRO A 4 -9.15 4.06 -23.67
CA PRO A 4 -7.96 3.20 -23.65
C PRO A 4 -8.01 2.22 -22.47
N ASN A 5 -7.69 0.95 -22.73
CA ASN A 5 -7.70 -0.12 -21.71
C ASN A 5 -6.31 -0.31 -21.04
N ARG A 6 -5.26 0.34 -21.54
CA ARG A 6 -3.89 0.22 -21.01
C ARG A 6 -3.28 1.58 -20.74
N ASN A 7 -2.42 1.67 -19.73
CA ASN A 7 -1.67 2.89 -19.43
C ASN A 7 -0.67 3.16 -20.59
N PRO A 8 -0.70 4.36 -21.21
CA PRO A 8 0.22 4.71 -22.30
C PRO A 8 1.70 4.71 -21.89
N TYR A 9 2.00 4.96 -20.62
CA TYR A 9 3.38 4.99 -20.10
C TYR A 9 3.87 3.62 -19.62
N ASN A 10 2.94 2.68 -19.36
CA ASN A 10 3.28 1.32 -18.94
C ASN A 10 2.22 0.32 -19.42
N PRO A 11 2.43 -0.36 -20.57
CA PRO A 11 1.42 -1.22 -21.18
C PRO A 11 1.07 -2.47 -20.34
N ASN A 12 1.89 -2.81 -19.33
CA ASN A 12 1.58 -3.87 -18.37
C ASN A 12 0.44 -3.49 -17.42
N GLN A 13 0.13 -2.20 -17.27
CA GLN A 13 -0.94 -1.70 -16.41
C GLN A 13 -2.24 -1.55 -17.20
N LYS A 14 -3.33 -2.14 -16.68
CA LYS A 14 -4.68 -2.01 -17.24
C LYS A 14 -5.40 -0.86 -16.57
N LEU A 15 -6.21 -0.14 -17.35
CA LEU A 15 -6.99 1.00 -16.89
C LEU A 15 -8.41 0.58 -16.51
N HIS A 16 -8.83 0.94 -15.31
CA HIS A 16 -10.16 0.75 -14.76
C HIS A 16 -10.93 2.07 -14.78
N HIS A 17 -12.03 2.10 -15.54
CA HIS A 17 -12.82 3.33 -15.78
C HIS A 17 -14.14 3.38 -15.00
N SER A 18 -14.55 2.27 -14.39
CA SER A 18 -15.80 2.19 -13.62
C SER A 18 -15.64 2.90 -12.27
N SER A 19 -16.71 3.50 -11.76
CA SER A 19 -16.74 4.01 -10.38
C SER A 19 -16.87 2.89 -9.34
N PHE A 20 -16.99 1.64 -9.77
CA PHE A 20 -17.08 0.46 -8.92
C PHE A 20 -16.04 -0.59 -9.31
N PHE A 21 -15.34 -1.11 -8.31
CA PHE A 21 -14.41 -2.23 -8.39
C PHE A 21 -14.83 -3.30 -7.39
N ASN A 22 -15.23 -4.49 -7.86
CA ASN A 22 -15.66 -5.62 -7.03
C ASN A 22 -16.71 -5.28 -5.94
N GLY A 23 -17.61 -4.34 -6.24
CA GLY A 23 -18.65 -3.88 -5.30
C GLY A 23 -18.25 -2.69 -4.43
N TYR A 24 -16.97 -2.29 -4.43
CA TYR A 24 -16.49 -1.09 -3.75
C TYR A 24 -16.56 0.13 -4.67
N GLU A 25 -17.05 1.25 -4.15
CA GLU A 25 -16.94 2.53 -4.84
C GLU A 25 -15.47 2.99 -4.88
N VAL A 26 -15.01 3.40 -6.05
CA VAL A 26 -13.63 3.85 -6.28
C VAL A 26 -13.61 5.24 -6.91
N TYR A 27 -12.62 6.05 -6.53
CA TYR A 27 -12.55 7.45 -6.91
C TYR A 27 -12.00 7.64 -8.34
N THR A 28 -12.89 7.75 -9.33
CA THR A 28 -12.54 7.94 -10.75
C THR A 28 -12.71 9.37 -11.27
N LYS A 29 -13.03 10.35 -10.40
CA LYS A 29 -13.26 11.75 -10.80
C LYS A 29 -12.02 12.42 -11.42
N ARG A 30 -10.82 11.86 -11.22
CA ARG A 30 -9.55 12.37 -11.77
C ARG A 30 -8.96 11.51 -12.90
N GLY A 31 -9.73 10.55 -13.41
CA GLY A 31 -9.30 9.66 -14.49
C GLY A 31 -9.39 8.18 -14.11
N PRO A 32 -8.98 7.28 -15.03
CA PRO A 32 -8.98 5.86 -14.78
C PRO A 32 -7.96 5.48 -13.71
N LEU A 33 -8.29 4.43 -12.96
CA LEU A 33 -7.41 3.85 -11.96
C LEU A 33 -6.62 2.68 -12.58
N ILE A 34 -5.52 2.28 -11.95
CA ILE A 34 -4.75 1.11 -12.40
C ILE A 34 -5.35 -0.14 -11.75
N TYR A 35 -5.83 -1.07 -12.57
CA TYR A 35 -6.47 -2.32 -12.13
C TYR A 35 -5.57 -3.12 -11.17
N GLN A 36 -4.28 -3.24 -11.49
CA GLN A 36 -3.33 -3.98 -10.67
C GLN A 36 -3.17 -3.38 -9.26
N TYR A 37 -3.29 -2.06 -9.12
CA TYR A 37 -3.23 -1.41 -7.81
C TYR A 37 -4.53 -1.63 -7.03
N LEU A 38 -5.69 -1.53 -7.67
CA LEU A 38 -6.97 -1.86 -7.05
C LEU A 38 -7.00 -3.30 -6.55
N SER A 39 -6.65 -4.24 -7.42
CA SER A 39 -6.61 -5.67 -7.08
C SER A 39 -5.59 -5.97 -5.97
N GLY A 40 -4.40 -5.33 -6.00
CA GLY A 40 -3.42 -5.49 -4.93
C GLY A 40 -3.88 -4.93 -3.59
N ILE A 41 -4.58 -3.79 -3.59
CA ILE A 41 -5.17 -3.18 -2.38
C ILE A 41 -6.22 -4.11 -1.77
N GLU A 42 -7.16 -4.61 -2.59
CA GLU A 42 -8.21 -5.53 -2.16
C GLU A 42 -7.62 -6.80 -1.51
N VAL A 43 -6.72 -7.50 -2.22
CA VAL A 43 -6.06 -8.69 -1.67
C VAL A 43 -5.32 -8.40 -0.36
N CYS A 44 -4.66 -7.24 -0.26
CA CYS A 44 -3.96 -6.84 0.95
C CYS A 44 -4.90 -6.60 2.13
N ILE A 45 -6.05 -5.93 1.89
CA ILE A 45 -7.07 -5.66 2.89
C ILE A 45 -7.74 -6.96 3.32
N ASP A 46 -8.18 -7.78 2.38
CA ASP A 46 -8.83 -9.08 2.67
C ASP A 46 -7.91 -9.96 3.51
N SER A 47 -6.63 -10.05 3.15
CA SER A 47 -5.67 -10.82 3.93
C SER A 47 -5.44 -10.23 5.33
N ALA A 48 -5.58 -8.92 5.52
CA ALA A 48 -5.48 -8.30 6.83
C ALA A 48 -6.73 -8.59 7.68
N LEU A 49 -7.91 -8.57 7.08
CA LEU A 49 -9.18 -8.87 7.74
C LEU A 49 -9.32 -10.35 8.11
N GLN A 50 -8.62 -11.26 7.41
CA GLN A 50 -8.51 -12.66 7.82
C GLN A 50 -7.73 -12.85 9.13
N ASP A 51 -6.72 -12.00 9.39
CA ASP A 51 -5.89 -12.09 10.59
C ASP A 51 -6.44 -11.29 11.78
N TYR A 52 -7.21 -10.22 11.50
CA TYR A 52 -7.58 -9.21 12.48
C TYR A 52 -9.05 -8.79 12.35
N SER A 53 -9.75 -8.67 13.48
CA SER A 53 -11.13 -8.17 13.51
C SER A 53 -11.25 -6.68 13.16
N SER A 54 -10.18 -5.92 13.34
CA SER A 54 -10.09 -4.49 13.01
C SER A 54 -8.74 -4.18 12.39
N VAL A 55 -8.74 -3.48 11.25
CA VAL A 55 -7.54 -3.11 10.49
C VAL A 55 -7.37 -1.60 10.48
N PHE A 56 -6.15 -1.13 10.76
CA PHE A 56 -5.77 0.28 10.60
C PHE A 56 -4.98 0.47 9.30
N VAL A 57 -5.45 1.36 8.42
CA VAL A 57 -4.83 1.65 7.12
C VAL A 57 -4.15 3.01 7.17
N LEU A 58 -2.89 3.07 6.76
CA LEU A 58 -2.10 4.31 6.68
C LEU A 58 -1.52 4.47 5.27
N ARG A 59 -1.77 5.63 4.66
CA ARG A 59 -1.11 6.06 3.41
C ARG A 59 0.15 6.85 3.76
N ILE A 60 1.27 6.51 3.10
CA ILE A 60 2.55 7.19 3.25
C ILE A 60 3.06 7.56 1.87
N ASP A 61 3.25 8.85 1.63
CA ASP A 61 3.87 9.35 0.40
C ASP A 61 5.35 9.65 0.66
N LEU A 62 6.24 8.91 -0.01
CA LEU A 62 7.69 9.09 0.13
C LEU A 62 8.19 10.16 -0.84
N LYS A 63 8.52 11.34 -0.30
CA LYS A 63 9.12 12.44 -1.07
C LYS A 63 10.63 12.39 -0.90
N LEU A 64 11.35 12.05 -1.98
CA LEU A 64 12.80 12.04 -1.99
C LEU A 64 13.33 13.43 -2.36
N PRO A 65 14.34 13.94 -1.64
CA PRO A 65 15.08 15.12 -2.07
C PRO A 65 15.74 14.90 -3.43
N SER A 66 15.80 15.93 -4.28
CA SER A 66 16.38 15.86 -5.62
C SER A 66 17.90 15.63 -5.62
N ASP A 67 18.57 15.95 -4.53
CA ASP A 67 20.01 15.88 -4.32
C ASP A 67 20.48 14.51 -3.76
N ILE A 68 19.55 13.64 -3.34
CA ILE A 68 19.90 12.32 -2.81
C ILE A 68 19.71 11.24 -3.86
N SER A 69 20.82 10.68 -4.33
CA SER A 69 20.82 9.45 -5.13
C SER A 69 20.65 8.23 -4.23
N VAL A 70 19.41 7.88 -3.90
CA VAL A 70 19.10 6.58 -3.30
C VAL A 70 18.78 5.59 -4.41
N PRO A 71 19.35 4.36 -4.40
CA PRO A 71 18.92 3.29 -5.28
C PRO A 71 17.41 3.05 -5.12
N GLN A 72 16.61 3.51 -6.10
CA GLN A 72 15.15 3.49 -6.02
C GLN A 72 14.61 2.06 -5.98
N GLU A 73 15.33 1.12 -6.58
CA GLU A 73 14.96 -0.30 -6.70
C GLU A 73 14.66 -0.97 -5.36
N ARG A 74 15.34 -0.56 -4.28
CA ARG A 74 15.18 -1.15 -2.95
C ARG A 74 14.67 -0.16 -1.90
N LEU A 75 14.26 1.03 -2.32
CA LEU A 75 13.84 2.08 -1.40
C LEU A 75 12.63 1.63 -0.56
N ILE A 76 11.60 1.12 -1.22
CA ILE A 76 10.38 0.65 -0.55
C ILE A 76 10.69 -0.52 0.39
N GLU A 77 11.51 -1.48 -0.05
CA GLU A 77 11.94 -2.60 0.79
C GLU A 77 12.63 -2.12 2.07
N ARG A 78 13.60 -1.22 1.94
CA ARG A 78 14.35 -0.64 3.07
C ARG A 78 13.44 0.16 4.00
N PHE A 79 12.53 0.95 3.42
CA PHE A 79 11.55 1.72 4.18
C PHE A 79 10.66 0.79 5.03
N ILE A 80 10.07 -0.23 4.41
CA ILE A 80 9.20 -1.19 5.11
C ILE A 80 9.98 -2.02 6.14
N ALA A 81 11.22 -2.41 5.84
CA ALA A 81 12.08 -3.09 6.81
C ALA A 81 12.36 -2.22 8.05
N SER A 82 12.67 -0.93 7.84
CA SER A 82 12.86 0.03 8.93
C SER A 82 11.57 0.23 9.73
N LEU A 83 10.43 0.38 9.06
CA LEU A 83 9.12 0.53 9.70
C LEU A 83 8.78 -0.68 10.59
N ARG A 84 8.96 -1.90 10.06
CA ARG A 84 8.78 -3.15 10.83
C ARG A 84 9.69 -3.21 12.05
N SER A 85 10.96 -2.82 11.91
CA SER A 85 11.92 -2.77 13.02
C SER A 85 11.45 -1.80 14.12
N LYS A 86 11.00 -0.60 13.74
CA LYS A 86 10.48 0.40 14.67
C LYS A 86 9.24 -0.09 15.43
N VAL A 87 8.30 -0.72 14.72
CA VAL A 87 7.09 -1.29 15.35
C VAL A 87 7.46 -2.41 16.33
N ARG A 88 8.32 -3.35 15.94
CA ARG A 88 8.81 -4.40 16.85
C ARG A 88 9.49 -3.84 18.10
N SER A 89 10.32 -2.81 17.92
CA SER A 89 10.99 -2.12 19.04
C SER A 89 9.98 -1.45 19.99
N ALA A 90 8.96 -0.78 19.45
CA ALA A 90 7.90 -0.17 20.24
C ALA A 90 7.04 -1.21 20.98
N SER A 91 6.71 -2.31 20.32
CA SER A 91 6.04 -3.47 20.92
C SER A 91 6.87 -4.04 22.07
N LYS A 92 8.18 -4.25 21.87
CA LYS A 92 9.08 -4.73 22.93
C LYS A 92 9.09 -3.81 24.14
N ARG A 93 9.29 -2.49 23.93
CA ARG A 93 9.24 -1.51 25.03
C ARG A 93 7.91 -1.53 25.80
N SER A 94 6.79 -1.79 25.10
CA SER A 94 5.48 -1.89 25.75
C SER A 94 5.35 -3.16 26.59
N MET A 95 5.84 -4.30 26.09
CA MET A 95 5.92 -5.55 26.85
C MET A 95 6.79 -5.42 28.09
N ASP A 96 7.96 -4.78 27.97
CA ASP A 96 8.89 -4.54 29.08
C ASP A 96 8.25 -3.66 30.19
N GLN A 97 7.23 -2.85 29.84
CA GLN A 97 6.42 -2.06 30.77
C GLN A 97 5.21 -2.82 31.33
N GLY A 98 5.07 -4.11 31.05
CA GLY A 98 3.94 -4.93 31.48
C GLY A 98 2.63 -4.65 30.72
N LYS A 99 2.67 -3.92 29.60
CA LYS A 99 1.47 -3.64 28.79
C LYS A 99 1.15 -4.83 27.90
N ARG A 100 -0.14 -5.10 27.71
CA ARG A 100 -0.61 -6.07 26.70
C ARG A 100 -0.24 -5.59 25.30
N VAL A 101 0.40 -6.46 24.52
CA VAL A 101 0.78 -6.19 23.12
C VAL A 101 0.21 -7.27 22.22
N HIS A 102 -0.45 -6.85 21.15
CA HIS A 102 -0.95 -7.75 20.12
C HIS A 102 0.10 -7.94 19.01
N PRO A 103 0.41 -9.18 18.60
CA PRO A 103 1.27 -9.43 17.45
C PRO A 103 0.73 -8.71 16.21
N THR A 104 1.52 -7.81 15.64
CA THR A 104 1.11 -6.95 14.51
C THR A 104 1.96 -7.25 13.28
N ASN A 105 1.32 -7.75 12.23
CA ASN A 105 1.94 -8.00 10.93
C ASN A 105 1.65 -6.82 10.00
N ILE A 106 2.70 -6.12 9.58
CA ILE A 106 2.58 -5.05 8.59
C ILE A 106 2.46 -5.65 7.20
N ARG A 107 1.26 -5.51 6.63
CA ARG A 107 0.94 -5.73 5.21
C ARG A 107 1.01 -4.39 4.48
N TYR A 108 1.45 -4.39 3.23
CA TYR A 108 1.58 -3.15 2.47
C TYR A 108 1.37 -3.41 0.98
N VAL A 109 0.90 -2.36 0.30
CA VAL A 109 0.94 -2.22 -1.16
C VAL A 109 1.77 -0.99 -1.47
N TRP A 110 2.33 -0.92 -2.67
CA TRP A 110 3.08 0.24 -3.10
C TRP A 110 2.86 0.49 -4.60
N CYS A 111 3.00 1.75 -4.98
CA CYS A 111 2.98 2.20 -6.36
C CYS A 111 4.11 3.20 -6.58
N LYS A 112 4.50 3.37 -7.84
CA LYS A 112 5.37 4.45 -8.28
C LYS A 112 4.55 5.34 -9.19
N GLU A 113 4.45 6.62 -8.84
CA GLU A 113 3.83 7.67 -9.65
C GLU A 113 4.76 8.10 -10.79
#